data_AF-A0A1G6ICE2-F1
#
_entry.id   AF-A0A1G6ICE2-F1
#
_cell.length_a   1.000
_cell.length_b   1.000
_cell.length_c   1.000
_cell.angle_alpha   90.00
_cell.angle_beta   90.00
_cell.angle_gamma   90.00
#
_symmetry.space_group_name_H-M   'P 1'
#
loop_
_entity.id
_entity.type
_entity.pdbx_description
1 polymer ?
#
loop_
_entity_poly.entity_id
_entity_poly.type
_entity_poly.pdbx_seq_one_letter_code
_entity_poly.pdbx_strand_id
1 'polypeptide(L)' 'MLFRESMTVIHQSYGTPRVAYSLRNHLERNHISSQLKIRNKKGLTAYQLLVPRKKAEQAKRLLNQYKQRLEQA' A
#
# COMPACT_ATOMS: atom_id res chain seq x y z
N MET A 1 -20.44 16.28 -9.91
CA MET A 1 -18.97 16.32 -9.99
C MET A 1 -18.41 14.96 -9.58
N LEU A 2 -17.96 14.15 -10.54
CA LEU A 2 -17.26 12.90 -10.25
C LEU A 2 -15.86 13.27 -9.76
N PHE A 3 -15.68 13.40 -8.45
CA PHE A 3 -14.36 13.53 -7.84
C PHE A 3 -13.57 12.27 -8.18
N ARG A 4 -12.71 12.34 -9.20
CA ARG A 4 -11.66 11.34 -9.42
C ARG A 4 -10.83 11.30 -8.16
N GLU A 5 -11.09 10.30 -7.32
CA GLU A 5 -10.43 10.14 -6.04
C GLU A 5 -8.93 9.99 -6.32
N SER A 6 -8.15 11.01 -5.94
CA SER A 6 -6.73 11.07 -6.27
C SER A 6 -6.01 9.99 -5.46
N MET A 7 -5.56 8.94 -6.14
CA MET A 7 -4.80 7.85 -5.55
C MET A 7 -3.35 8.30 -5.36
N THR A 8 -2.79 8.05 -4.19
CA THR A 8 -1.39 8.34 -3.87
C THR A 8 -0.66 7.07 -3.50
N VAL A 9 0.60 6.96 -3.92
CA VAL A 9 1.46 5.85 -3.53
C VAL A 9 1.86 6.04 -2.06
N ILE A 10 1.62 5.03 -1.23
CA ILE A 10 2.01 5.03 0.19
C ILE A 10 3.12 4.04 0.50
N HIS A 11 3.29 3.01 -0.33
CA HIS A 11 4.33 2.00 -0.16
C HIS A 11 4.83 1.50 -1.51
N GLN A 12 6.11 1.18 -1.56
CA GLN A 12 6.75 0.61 -2.74
C GLN A 12 7.69 -0.51 -2.33
N SER A 13 7.48 -1.70 -2.89
CA SER A 13 8.29 -2.90 -2.65
C SER A 13 8.92 -3.37 -3.96
N TYR A 14 10.20 -3.71 -3.94
CA TYR A 14 10.88 -4.30 -5.10
C TYR A 14 11.02 -5.81 -4.91
N GLY A 15 10.64 -6.60 -5.91
CA GLY A 15 10.81 -8.06 -5.90
C GLY A 15 10.00 -8.85 -4.85
N THR A 16 9.16 -8.19 -4.04
CA THR A 16 8.43 -8.83 -2.92
C THR A 16 6.91 -8.73 -3.09
N PRO A 17 6.31 -9.55 -3.97
CA PRO A 17 4.86 -9.56 -4.19
C PRO A 17 4.09 -9.88 -2.90
N ARG A 18 4.55 -10.89 -2.13
CA ARG A 18 3.88 -11.34 -0.90
C ARG A 18 3.67 -10.21 0.11
N VAL A 19 4.70 -9.40 0.35
CA VAL A 19 4.62 -8.27 1.29
C VAL A 19 3.59 -7.26 0.80
N ALA A 20 3.62 -6.90 -0.48
CA ALA A 20 2.68 -5.93 -1.04
C ALA A 20 1.22 -6.40 -0.98
N TYR A 21 0.96 -7.70 -1.24
CA TYR A 21 -0.37 -8.30 -1.05
C TYR A 21 -0.79 -8.34 0.42
N SER A 22 0.12 -8.64 1.34
CA SER A 22 -0.18 -8.63 2.78
C SER A 22 -0.56 -7.23 3.28
N LEU A 23 0.18 -6.20 2.85
CA LEU A 23 -0.12 -4.81 3.21
C LEU A 23 -1.47 -4.37 2.63
N ARG A 24 -1.76 -4.76 1.39
CA ARG A 24 -3.07 -4.54 0.75
C ARG A 24 -4.20 -5.17 1.58
N ASN A 25 -4.08 -6.46 1.91
CA ASN A 25 -5.07 -7.17 2.72
C ASN A 25 -5.26 -6.51 4.10
N HIS A 26 -4.18 -6.05 4.72
CA HIS A 26 -4.27 -5.34 5.99
C HIS A 26 -5.08 -4.04 5.87
N LEU A 27 -4.87 -3.25 4.81
CA LEU A 27 -5.63 -2.02 4.57
C LEU A 27 -7.10 -2.30 4.24
N GLU A 28 -7.37 -3.30 3.41
CA GLU A 28 -8.75 -3.69 3.06
C GLU A 28 -9.54 -4.15 4.29
N ARG A 29 -8.92 -4.92 5.20
CA ARG A 29 -9.51 -5.30 6.51
C ARG A 29 -9.81 -4.11 7.41
N ASN A 30 -9.12 -3.00 7.23
CA ASN A 30 -9.34 -1.74 7.96
C ASN A 30 -10.24 -0.76 7.17
N HIS A 31 -11.01 -1.25 6.20
CA HIS A 31 -11.92 -0.46 5.35
C HIS A 31 -11.23 0.66 4.57
N ILE A 32 -9.94 0.49 4.22
CA ILE A 32 -9.21 1.40 3.35
C ILE A 32 -9.08 0.75 1.97
N SER A 33 -9.79 1.31 0.99
CA SER A 33 -9.62 0.95 -0.42
C SER A 33 -8.17 1.14 -0.83
N SER A 34 -7.56 0.08 -1.37
CA SER A 34 -6.18 0.12 -1.83
C SER A 34 -6.06 -0.49 -3.22
N GLN A 35 -5.12 0.02 -4.00
CA GLN A 35 -4.82 -0.47 -5.34
C GLN A 35 -3.36 -0.88 -5.40
N LEU A 36 -3.11 -2.06 -5.96
CA LEU A 36 -1.75 -2.53 -6.21
C LEU A 36 -1.40 -2.27 -7.68
N LYS A 37 -0.37 -1.45 -7.91
CA LYS A 37 0.16 -1.16 -9.24
C LYS A 37 1.53 -1.80 -9.40
N ILE A 38 1.65 -2.66 -10.39
CA ILE A 38 2.92 -3.31 -10.73
C ILE A 38 3.61 -2.46 -11.80
N ARG A 39 4.87 -2.12 -11.59
CA ARG A 39 5.72 -1.41 -12.55
C ARG A 39 7.02 -2.16 -12.75
N ASN A 40 7.36 -2.44 -14.00
CA ASN A 40 8.67 -2.94 -14.37
C ASN A 40 9.55 -1.76 -14.76
N LYS A 41 10.66 -1.55 -14.04
CA LYS A 41 11.64 -0.50 -14.35
C LYS A 41 13.03 -1.10 -14.42
N LYS A 42 13.68 -1.03 -15.58
CA LYS A 42 15.06 -1.50 -15.83
C LYS A 42 15.34 -2.92 -15.28
N GLY A 43 14.44 -3.87 -15.55
CA GLY A 43 14.58 -5.26 -15.10
C GLY A 43 14.13 -5.54 -13.66
N LEU A 44 13.72 -4.53 -12.88
CA LEU A 44 13.17 -4.71 -11.54
C LEU A 44 11.65 -4.53 -11.53
N THR A 45 10.95 -5.51 -10.96
CA THR A 45 9.51 -5.41 -10.69
C THR A 45 9.27 -4.69 -9.37
N ALA A 46 8.66 -3.52 -9.45
CA ALA A 46 8.21 -2.72 -8.32
C ALA A 46 6.70 -2.88 -8.13
N TYR A 47 6.30 -3.16 -6.90
CA TYR A 47 4.92 -3.24 -6.44
C TYR A 47 4.62 -1.97 -5.66
N GLN A 48 3.76 -1.12 -6.21
CA GLN A 48 3.33 0.12 -5.58
C GLN A 48 1.94 -0.06 -4.99
N LEU A 49 1.78 0.26 -3.71
CA LEU A 49 0.49 0.28 -3.03
C LEU A 49 -0.03 1.71 -3.00
N LEU A 50 -1.21 1.90 -3.60
CA LEU A 50 -1.89 3.18 -3.68
C LEU A 50 -3.13 3.16 -2.81
N VAL A 51 -3.46 4.32 -2.24
CA VAL A 51 -4.70 4.54 -1.49
C VAL A 51 -5.27 5.93 -1.83
N PRO A 52 -6.55 6.16 -1.56
CA PRO A 52 -7.14 7.50 -1.63
C PRO A 52 -6.32 8.51 -0.83
N ARG A 53 -6.00 9.66 -1.42
CA ARG A 53 -5.22 10.73 -0.76
C ARG A 53 -5.81 11.14 0.59
N LYS A 54 -7.14 11.17 0.71
CA LYS A 54 -7.86 11.46 1.96
C LYS A 54 -7.55 10.46 3.09
N LYS A 55 -7.20 9.22 2.74
CA LYS A 55 -6.90 8.12 3.65
C LYS A 55 -5.41 7.81 3.74
N ALA A 56 -4.56 8.55 3.04
CA ALA A 56 -3.12 8.28 2.97
C ALA A 56 -2.43 8.32 4.33
N GLU A 57 -2.71 9.34 5.14
CA GLU A 57 -2.13 9.47 6.49
C GLU A 57 -2.61 8.36 7.43
N GLN A 58 -3.90 8.02 7.37
CA GLN A 58 -4.46 6.89 8.13
C GLN A 58 -3.81 5.56 7.72
N ALA A 59 -3.67 5.32 6.40
CA ALA A 59 -3.05 4.12 5.87
C ALA A 59 -1.59 4.00 6.30
N LYS A 60 -0.80 5.08 6.21
CA LYS A 60 0.60 5.09 6.68
C LYS A 60 0.72 4.72 8.16
N ARG A 61 -0.15 5.27 9.02
CA ARG A 61 -0.17 4.94 10.46
C ARG A 61 -0.44 3.45 10.69
N LEU A 62 -1.43 2.88 10.01
CA LEU A 62 -1.75 1.45 10.10
C LEU A 62 -0.59 0.58 9.61
N LEU A 63 0.03 0.92 8.49
CA LEU A 63 1.19 0.19 7.97
C LEU A 63 2.38 0.26 8.94
N ASN A 64 2.59 1.41 9.59
CA ASN A 64 3.65 1.55 10.58
C ASN A 64 3.41 0.67 11.81
N GLN A 65 2.17 0.63 12.32
CA GLN A 65 1.78 -0.27 13.42
C GLN A 65 1.94 -1.74 13.02
N TYR A 66 1.58 -2.09 11.78
CA TYR A 66 1.76 -3.44 11.25
C TYR A 66 3.24 -3.83 11.18
N LYS A 67 4.10 -2.91 10.74
CA LYS A 67 5.56 -3.10 10.73
C LYS A 67 6.11 -3.32 12.14
N GLN A 68 5.73 -2.49 13.10
CA GLN A 68 6.16 -2.62 14.49
C GLN A 68 5.77 -3.98 15.09
N ARG A 69 4.58 -4.51 14.77
CA ARG A 69 4.17 -5.86 15.19
C ARG A 69 5.03 -6.95 14.56
N LEU A 70 5.41 -6.81 13.29
CA LEU A 70 6.29 -7.77 12.61
C LEU A 70 7.71 -7.76 13.16
N GLU A 71 8.20 -6.61 13.65
CA GLU A 71 9.54 -6.50 14.26
C GLU A 71 9.60 -7.10 15.67
N GLN A 72 8.44 -7.37 16.30
CA GLN A 72 8.34 -7.96 17.65
C GLN A 72 8.01 -9.46 17.66
N ALA A 73 7.77 -10.07 16.49
CA ALA A 73 7.40 -11.48 16.34
C ALA A 73 8.55 -12.30 15.76
#